data_AF-A0A9Q9EPZ9-F1
#
_entry.id   AF-A0A9Q9EPZ9-F1
#
_cell.length_a   1.000
_cell.length_b   1.000
_cell.length_c   1.000
_cell.angle_alpha   90.00
_cell.angle_beta   90.00
_cell.angle_gamma   90.00
#
_symmetry.space_group_name_H-M   'P 1'
#
loop_
_entity.id
_entity.type
_entity.pdbx_description
1 polymer ?
#
loop_
_entity_poly.entity_id
_entity_poly.type
_entity_poly.pdbx_seq_one_letter_code
_entity_poly.pdbx_strand_id
1 'polypeptide(L)'
;MFQLFTPAFIEFQAGINLLDGNLEIYLDWLLSHQISQPGLSDLVVTYKSAIELARDIYLMERTQGSEREPVQAKISCLGELTASIGAQTPGMHCLVWPYFIAGASSILPEDRQYFEAKLDQIHQQTRMRNIVVAMESLRDIWRQHPTGGWALHLDRLRPVLAI
;
A
#
# COMPACT_ATOMS: atom_id res chain seq x y z
N MET A 1 10.37 -11.35 -1.40
CA MET A 1 8.93 -11.17 -1.12
C MET A 1 8.44 -9.71 -1.17
N PHE A 2 9.32 -8.70 -1.36
CA PHE A 2 8.91 -7.34 -1.77
C PHE A 2 8.74 -7.16 -3.29
N GLN A 3 9.20 -8.16 -4.04
CA GLN A 3 9.12 -8.21 -5.51
C GLN A 3 7.70 -8.23 -6.07
N LEU A 4 6.66 -8.37 -5.24
CA LEU A 4 5.28 -8.29 -5.74
C LEU A 4 5.02 -6.89 -6.34
N PHE A 5 5.57 -5.83 -5.76
CA PHE A 5 5.26 -4.46 -6.22
C PHE A 5 6.47 -3.73 -6.79
N THR A 6 7.69 -4.27 -6.65
CA THR A 6 8.89 -3.73 -7.30
C THR A 6 8.70 -3.55 -8.82
N PRO A 7 8.05 -4.47 -9.58
CA PRO A 7 7.75 -4.26 -10.99
C PRO A 7 6.82 -3.07 -11.25
N ALA A 8 5.83 -2.81 -10.38
CA ALA A 8 4.95 -1.65 -10.50
C ALA A 8 5.63 -0.30 -10.27
N PHE A 9 6.80 -0.33 -9.62
CA PHE A 9 7.67 0.83 -9.42
C PHE A 9 8.90 0.86 -10.33
N ILE A 10 9.14 -0.19 -11.14
CA ILE A 10 10.26 -0.28 -12.10
C ILE A 10 9.79 -0.11 -13.54
N GLU A 11 8.68 -0.76 -13.93
CA GLU A 11 8.21 -0.76 -15.31
C GLU A 11 6.68 -0.61 -15.38
N PHE A 12 6.25 0.54 -15.93
CA PHE A 12 4.86 1.03 -15.98
C PHE A 12 3.84 -0.02 -16.41
N GLN A 13 4.11 -0.73 -17.52
CA GLN A 13 3.17 -1.67 -18.12
C GLN A 13 3.15 -3.01 -17.36
N ALA A 14 4.28 -3.40 -16.76
CA ALA A 14 4.38 -4.61 -15.95
C ALA A 14 3.59 -4.46 -14.64
N GLY A 15 3.60 -3.26 -14.04
CA GLY A 15 2.78 -2.94 -12.87
C GLY A 15 1.28 -2.98 -13.13
N ILE A 16 0.83 -2.38 -14.23
CA ILE A 16 -0.59 -2.41 -14.62
C ILE A 16 -1.02 -3.83 -14.93
N ASN A 17 -0.28 -4.58 -15.76
CA ASN A 17 -0.62 -5.96 -16.09
C ASN A 17 -0.66 -6.88 -14.86
N LEU A 18 0.17 -6.60 -13.86
CA LEU A 18 0.16 -7.30 -12.58
C LEU A 18 -1.10 -6.97 -11.76
N LEU A 19 -1.44 -5.69 -11.66
CA LEU A 19 -2.55 -5.20 -10.84
C LEU A 19 -3.93 -5.43 -11.50
N ASP A 20 -4.01 -5.39 -12.83
CA ASP A 20 -5.18 -5.75 -13.64
C ASP A 20 -5.36 -7.28 -13.75
N GLY A 21 -4.32 -8.07 -13.43
CA GLY A 21 -4.35 -9.53 -13.42
C GLY A 21 -5.03 -10.13 -12.18
N ASN A 22 -5.10 -11.47 -12.11
CA ASN A 22 -5.63 -12.15 -10.93
C ASN A 22 -4.62 -12.09 -9.78
N LEU A 23 -4.84 -11.17 -8.83
CA LEU A 23 -4.05 -11.04 -7.61
C LEU A 23 -4.01 -12.33 -6.76
N GLU A 24 -4.98 -13.25 -6.89
CA GLU A 24 -4.99 -14.50 -6.14
C GLU A 24 -3.73 -15.34 -6.38
N ILE A 25 -3.19 -15.34 -7.60
CA ILE A 25 -1.95 -16.09 -7.92
C ILE A 25 -0.75 -15.56 -7.12
N TYR A 26 -0.74 -14.26 -6.84
CA TYR A 26 0.31 -13.58 -6.11
C TYR A 26 0.10 -13.60 -4.59
N LEU A 27 -1.14 -13.84 -4.15
CA LEU A 27 -1.51 -13.98 -2.75
C LEU A 27 -1.70 -15.45 -2.34
N ASP A 28 -1.43 -16.41 -3.22
CA ASP A 28 -1.58 -17.84 -2.95
C ASP A 28 -0.68 -18.31 -1.80
N TRP A 29 0.46 -17.64 -1.60
CA TRP A 29 1.33 -17.88 -0.44
C TRP A 29 0.68 -17.47 0.90
N LEU A 30 -0.20 -16.47 0.91
CA LEU A 30 -0.99 -16.11 2.10
C LEU A 30 -2.05 -17.18 2.38
N LEU A 31 -2.63 -17.76 1.33
CA LEU A 31 -3.65 -18.80 1.42
C LEU A 31 -3.06 -20.16 1.80
N SER A 32 -1.85 -20.50 1.35
CA SER A 32 -1.21 -21.77 1.67
C SER A 32 -0.86 -21.92 3.15
N HIS A 33 -0.64 -20.80 3.87
CA HIS A 33 -0.45 -20.79 5.33
C HIS A 33 -1.76 -20.95 6.11
N GLN A 34 -2.92 -20.72 5.49
CA GLN A 34 -4.24 -20.86 6.12
C GLN A 34 -4.54 -22.33 6.48
N ILE A 35 -3.99 -23.29 5.73
CA ILE A 35 -4.21 -24.73 5.93
C ILE A 35 -3.65 -25.21 7.28
N SER A 36 -2.68 -24.51 7.85
CA SER A 36 -2.04 -24.91 9.13
C SER A 36 -2.60 -24.20 10.37
N GLN A 37 -3.44 -23.17 10.24
CA GLN A 37 -3.98 -22.38 11.36
C GLN A 37 -5.37 -21.80 11.02
N PRO A 38 -6.49 -22.47 11.38
CA PRO A 38 -7.84 -22.06 10.99
C PRO A 38 -8.27 -20.67 11.51
N GLY A 39 -7.58 -20.10 12.50
CA GLY A 39 -7.82 -18.73 12.98
C GLY A 39 -7.22 -17.61 12.12
N LEU A 40 -6.49 -17.91 11.03
CA LEU A 40 -5.89 -16.91 10.13
C LEU A 40 -6.80 -16.46 8.98
N SER A 41 -7.97 -17.10 8.81
CA SER A 41 -8.93 -16.83 7.73
C SER A 41 -9.26 -15.33 7.60
N ASP A 42 -9.66 -14.71 8.70
CA ASP A 42 -10.16 -13.33 8.68
C ASP A 42 -9.04 -12.33 8.37
N LEU A 43 -7.82 -12.58 8.87
CA LEU A 43 -6.65 -11.77 8.57
C LEU A 43 -6.28 -11.83 7.09
N VAL A 44 -6.34 -13.01 6.47
CA VAL A 44 -6.07 -13.16 5.04
C VAL A 44 -7.10 -12.40 4.21
N VAL A 45 -8.38 -12.45 4.60
CA VAL A 45 -9.44 -11.65 3.95
C VAL A 45 -9.16 -10.14 4.12
N THR A 46 -8.83 -9.69 5.34
CA THR A 46 -8.46 -8.29 5.59
C THR A 46 -7.29 -7.84 4.72
N TYR A 47 -6.24 -8.65 4.60
CA TYR A 47 -5.07 -8.31 3.78
C TYR A 47 -5.42 -8.25 2.29
N LYS A 48 -6.20 -9.21 1.79
CA LYS A 48 -6.69 -9.19 0.40
C LYS A 48 -7.46 -7.90 0.11
N SER A 49 -8.45 -7.58 0.94
CA SER A 49 -9.28 -6.39 0.75
C SER A 49 -8.48 -5.10 0.89
N ALA A 50 -7.48 -5.04 1.77
CA ALA A 50 -6.60 -3.87 1.87
C ALA A 50 -5.74 -3.67 0.62
N ILE A 51 -5.27 -4.77 0.01
CA ILE A 51 -4.51 -4.72 -1.24
C ILE A 51 -5.40 -4.30 -2.41
N GLU A 52 -6.64 -4.78 -2.48
CA GLU A 52 -7.62 -4.36 -3.48
C GLU A 52 -7.96 -2.86 -3.35
N LEU A 53 -8.20 -2.38 -2.14
CA LEU A 53 -8.42 -0.95 -1.88
C LEU A 53 -7.23 -0.10 -2.32
N ALA A 54 -6.02 -0.53 -2.00
CA ALA A 54 -4.80 0.16 -2.40
C ALA A 54 -4.62 0.15 -3.93
N ARG A 55 -4.94 -0.95 -4.61
CA ARG A 55 -4.96 -1.00 -6.07
C ARG A 55 -5.91 0.04 -6.64
N ASP A 56 -7.14 0.10 -6.14
CA ASP A 56 -8.13 1.04 -6.64
C ASP A 56 -7.70 2.48 -6.42
N ILE A 57 -7.17 2.82 -5.24
CA ILE A 57 -6.59 4.14 -4.96
C ILE A 57 -5.50 4.47 -5.98
N TYR A 58 -4.57 3.53 -6.20
CA TYR A 58 -3.48 3.71 -7.14
C TYR A 58 -3.98 3.98 -8.57
N LEU A 59 -4.96 3.21 -9.05
CA LEU A 59 -5.53 3.40 -10.40
C LEU A 59 -6.27 4.74 -10.52
N MET A 60 -7.00 5.16 -9.48
CA MET A 60 -7.68 6.45 -9.44
C MET A 60 -6.70 7.62 -9.48
N GLU A 61 -5.59 7.56 -8.74
CA GLU A 61 -4.54 8.59 -8.72
C GLU A 61 -3.82 8.75 -10.06
N ARG A 62 -3.88 7.72 -10.93
CA ARG A 62 -3.31 7.76 -12.28
C ARG A 62 -4.28 8.27 -13.34
N THR A 63 -5.54 8.49 -12.98
CA THR A 63 -6.54 9.01 -13.91
C THR A 63 -6.54 10.53 -13.83
N GLN A 64 -6.28 11.23 -14.95
CA GLN A 64 -6.35 12.68 -14.99
C GLN A 64 -7.76 13.17 -14.64
N GLY A 65 -7.87 14.14 -13.73
CA GLY A 65 -9.16 14.67 -13.31
C GLY A 65 -9.93 13.78 -12.32
N SER A 66 -9.28 12.81 -11.69
CA SER A 66 -9.91 11.97 -10.68
C SER A 66 -10.50 12.81 -9.54
N GLU A 67 -11.77 12.55 -9.25
CA GLU A 67 -12.47 13.19 -8.14
C GLU A 67 -11.81 12.78 -6.82
N ARG A 68 -11.59 13.75 -5.93
CA ARG A 68 -10.90 13.50 -4.67
C ARG A 68 -11.73 12.74 -3.66
N GLU A 69 -13.06 12.88 -3.72
CA GLU A 69 -13.98 12.27 -2.77
C GLU A 69 -13.94 10.73 -2.82
N PRO A 70 -14.00 10.07 -4.00
CA PRO A 70 -13.85 8.61 -4.10
C PRO A 70 -12.50 8.09 -3.58
N VAL A 71 -11.42 8.83 -3.83
CA VAL A 71 -10.08 8.48 -3.33
C VAL A 71 -10.06 8.56 -1.81
N GLN A 72 -10.58 9.66 -1.25
CA GLN A 72 -10.65 9.84 0.20
C GLN A 72 -11.49 8.77 0.89
N ALA A 73 -12.65 8.41 0.32
CA ALA A 73 -13.49 7.35 0.86
C ALA A 73 -12.76 5.99 0.94
N LYS A 74 -11.95 5.65 -0.07
CA LYS A 74 -11.14 4.43 -0.07
C LYS A 74 -9.98 4.49 0.93
N ILE A 75 -9.37 5.66 1.12
CA ILE A 75 -8.33 5.87 2.14
C ILE A 75 -8.92 5.63 3.54
N SER A 76 -10.07 6.25 3.85
CA SER A 76 -10.77 6.04 5.12
C SER A 76 -11.14 4.57 5.33
N CYS A 77 -11.70 3.92 4.30
CA CYS A 77 -12.06 2.50 4.35
C CYS A 77 -10.85 1.60 4.62
N LEU A 78 -9.69 1.87 3.99
CA LEU A 78 -8.45 1.12 4.25
C LEU A 78 -7.96 1.33 5.69
N GLY A 79 -8.05 2.56 6.19
CA GLY A 79 -7.73 2.90 7.57
C GLY A 79 -8.57 2.11 8.58
N GLU A 80 -9.90 2.11 8.39
CA GLU A 80 -10.86 1.39 9.23
C GLU A 80 -10.68 -0.14 9.15
N LEU A 81 -10.58 -0.69 7.94
CA LEU A 81 -10.41 -2.13 7.68
C LEU A 81 -9.19 -2.70 8.42
N THR A 82 -8.12 -1.90 8.52
CA THR A 82 -6.84 -2.33 9.09
C THR A 82 -6.57 -1.77 10.48
N ALA A 83 -7.56 -1.12 11.12
CA ALA A 83 -7.39 -0.45 12.40
C ALA A 83 -6.91 -1.41 13.51
N SER A 84 -7.47 -2.62 13.54
CA SER A 84 -7.14 -3.67 14.52
C SER A 84 -5.80 -4.38 14.27
N ILE A 85 -5.17 -4.16 13.11
CA ILE A 85 -3.87 -4.75 12.78
C ILE A 85 -2.78 -3.98 13.51
N GLY A 86 -2.06 -4.66 14.40
CA GLY A 86 -0.96 -4.12 15.17
C GLY A 86 0.37 -4.81 14.87
N ALA A 87 1.44 -4.35 15.53
CA ALA A 87 2.82 -4.84 15.35
C ALA A 87 2.99 -6.36 15.53
N GLN A 88 2.18 -6.96 16.40
CA GLN A 88 2.25 -8.39 16.72
C GLN A 88 1.28 -9.23 15.89
N THR A 89 0.46 -8.61 15.02
CA THR A 89 -0.47 -9.34 14.17
C THR A 89 0.30 -10.14 13.11
N PRO A 90 0.10 -11.46 13.01
CA PRO A 90 0.77 -12.27 12.01
C PRO A 90 0.53 -11.75 10.59
N GLY A 91 1.59 -11.58 9.81
CA GLY A 91 1.49 -11.13 8.41
C GLY A 91 1.31 -9.62 8.22
N MET A 92 1.39 -8.79 9.27
CA MET A 92 1.20 -7.33 9.13
C MET A 92 2.12 -6.65 8.10
N HIS A 93 3.26 -7.27 7.74
CA HIS A 93 4.16 -6.78 6.71
C HIS A 93 3.57 -6.81 5.29
N CYS A 94 2.49 -7.55 5.06
CA CYS A 94 1.70 -7.51 3.82
C CYS A 94 1.08 -6.13 3.57
N LEU A 95 0.88 -5.33 4.62
CA LEU A 95 0.23 -4.03 4.53
C LEU A 95 1.19 -2.88 4.21
N VAL A 96 2.50 -3.13 4.05
CA VAL A 96 3.46 -2.07 3.69
C VAL A 96 3.05 -1.33 2.42
N TRP A 97 2.70 -2.06 1.36
CA TRP A 97 2.28 -1.43 0.11
C TRP A 97 0.91 -0.73 0.24
N PRO A 98 -0.14 -1.37 0.81
CA PRO A 98 -1.40 -0.68 1.08
C PRO A 98 -1.25 0.63 1.87
N TYR A 99 -0.46 0.63 2.94
CA TYR A 99 -0.21 1.83 3.75
C TYR A 99 0.58 2.89 3.00
N PHE A 100 1.57 2.48 2.20
CA PHE A 100 2.30 3.42 1.35
C PHE A 100 1.36 4.10 0.35
N ILE A 101 0.52 3.35 -0.36
CA ILE A 101 -0.40 3.91 -1.35
C ILE A 101 -1.41 4.86 -0.70
N ALA A 102 -2.06 4.43 0.38
CA ALA A 102 -3.01 5.28 1.10
C ALA A 102 -2.34 6.56 1.64
N GLY A 103 -1.17 6.42 2.26
CA GLY A 103 -0.38 7.55 2.74
C GLY A 103 0.03 8.51 1.63
N ALA A 104 0.50 8.00 0.50
CA ALA A 104 0.92 8.82 -0.64
C ALA A 104 -0.26 9.61 -1.25
N SER A 105 -1.44 9.00 -1.28
CA SER A 105 -2.67 9.59 -1.82
C SER A 105 -3.41 10.48 -0.81
N SER A 106 -2.96 10.53 0.45
CA SER A 106 -3.59 11.32 1.51
C SER A 106 -3.30 12.82 1.37
N ILE A 107 -4.36 13.63 1.46
CA ILE A 107 -4.25 15.10 1.50
C ILE A 107 -4.41 15.65 2.93
N LEU A 108 -5.14 14.91 3.77
CA LEU A 108 -5.40 15.27 5.16
C LEU A 108 -4.17 14.94 6.02
N PRO A 109 -3.69 15.87 6.87
CA PRO A 109 -2.55 15.62 7.76
C PRO A 109 -2.75 14.41 8.68
N GLU A 110 -3.97 14.19 9.16
CA GLU A 110 -4.33 13.06 10.03
C GLU A 110 -4.14 11.70 9.34
N ASP A 111 -4.54 11.57 8.08
CA ASP A 111 -4.37 10.34 7.30
C ASP A 111 -2.88 10.09 7.01
N ARG A 112 -2.14 11.15 6.65
CA ARG A 112 -0.69 11.08 6.42
C ARG A 112 0.04 10.56 7.66
N GLN A 113 -0.27 11.14 8.82
CA GLN A 113 0.31 10.73 10.09
C GLN A 113 -0.09 9.29 10.46
N TYR A 114 -1.35 8.91 10.23
CA TYR A 114 -1.83 7.56 10.51
C TYR A 114 -1.06 6.50 9.71
N PHE A 115 -0.96 6.67 8.39
CA PHE A 115 -0.29 5.68 7.54
C PHE A 115 1.24 5.65 7.73
N GLU A 116 1.87 6.81 8.00
CA GLU A 116 3.28 6.85 8.38
C GLU A 116 3.52 6.12 9.70
N ALA A 117 2.67 6.31 10.71
CA ALA A 117 2.79 5.61 11.99
C ALA A 117 2.59 4.09 11.84
N LYS A 118 1.67 3.66 10.98
CA LYS A 118 1.50 2.23 10.66
C LYS A 118 2.75 1.66 9.98
N LEU A 119 3.36 2.37 9.04
CA LEU A 119 4.62 1.95 8.42
C LEU A 119 5.76 1.87 9.44
N ASP A 120 5.90 2.86 10.32
CA ASP A 120 6.92 2.83 11.35
C ASP A 120 6.71 1.66 12.32
N GLN A 121 5.47 1.35 12.70
CA GLN A 121 5.13 0.18 13.50
C GLN A 121 5.63 -1.13 12.85
N ILE A 122 5.42 -1.27 11.54
CA ILE A 122 5.93 -2.43 10.78
C ILE A 122 7.46 -2.45 10.79
N HIS A 123 8.11 -1.30 10.58
CA HIS A 123 9.56 -1.20 10.57
C HIS A 123 10.18 -1.55 11.93
N GLN A 124 9.60 -1.08 13.04
CA GLN A 124 10.08 -1.39 14.38
C GLN A 124 10.08 -2.90 14.66
N GLN A 125 9.06 -3.62 14.17
CA GLN A 125 8.94 -5.07 14.34
C GLN A 125 9.85 -5.86 13.39
N THR A 126 9.92 -5.46 12.12
CA THR A 126 10.55 -6.27 11.04
C THR A 126 11.97 -5.84 10.69
N ARG A 127 12.36 -4.61 11.04
CA ARG A 127 13.64 -3.96 10.70
C ARG A 127 13.94 -3.89 9.20
N MET A 128 12.90 -3.96 8.35
CA MET A 128 13.07 -3.89 6.90
C MET A 128 13.39 -2.46 6.47
N ARG A 129 14.60 -2.27 5.93
CA ARG A 129 15.15 -0.95 5.59
C ARG A 129 14.34 -0.21 4.53
N ASN A 130 13.72 -0.95 3.62
CA ASN A 130 12.89 -0.37 2.56
C ASN A 130 11.66 0.37 3.09
N ILE A 131 11.21 0.12 4.33
CA ILE A 131 10.11 0.88 4.94
C ILE A 131 10.56 2.29 5.33
N VAL A 132 11.78 2.46 5.83
CA VAL A 132 12.35 3.80 6.11
C VAL A 132 12.35 4.63 4.84
N VAL A 133 12.83 4.00 3.79
CA VAL A 133 12.93 4.56 2.45
C VAL A 133 11.55 4.89 1.85
N ALA A 134 10.52 4.07 2.13
CA ALA A 134 9.13 4.37 1.78
C ALA A 134 8.57 5.58 2.56
N MET A 135 8.85 5.71 3.85
CA MET A 135 8.40 6.86 4.66
C MET A 135 9.07 8.17 4.21
N GLU A 136 10.36 8.13 3.85
CA GLU A 136 11.05 9.28 3.25
C GLU A 136 10.38 9.71 1.93
N SER A 137 10.02 8.73 1.08
CA SER A 137 9.28 8.98 -0.16
C SER A 137 7.91 9.61 0.08
N LEU A 138 7.17 9.18 1.11
CA LEU A 138 5.89 9.80 1.45
C LEU A 138 6.04 11.29 1.73
N ARG A 139 7.06 11.66 2.52
CA ARG A 139 7.34 13.06 2.85
C ARG A 139 7.72 13.88 1.62
N ASP A 140 8.43 13.30 0.67
CA ASP A 140 8.74 13.94 -0.62
C ASP A 140 7.49 14.10 -1.49
N ILE A 141 6.65 13.06 -1.58
CA ILE A 141 5.37 13.08 -2.30
C ILE A 141 4.47 14.18 -1.75
N TRP A 142 4.29 14.27 -0.44
CA TRP A 142 3.44 15.31 0.17
C TRP A 142 3.93 16.73 -0.07
N ARG A 143 5.25 16.92 -0.23
CA ARG A 143 5.85 18.21 -0.58
C ARG A 143 5.63 18.57 -2.05
N GLN A 144 5.75 17.60 -2.94
CA GLN A 144 5.68 17.82 -4.40
C GLN A 144 4.24 17.77 -4.94
N HIS A 145 3.39 16.98 -4.31
CA HIS A 145 2.01 16.66 -4.71
C HIS A 145 1.05 16.82 -3.52
N PRO A 146 0.95 18.01 -2.91
CA PRO A 146 0.16 18.21 -1.69
C PRO A 146 -1.34 17.94 -1.88
N THR A 147 -1.84 17.99 -3.11
CA THR A 147 -3.24 17.77 -3.50
C THR A 147 -3.50 16.39 -4.11
N GLY A 148 -2.54 15.46 -4.01
CA GLY A 148 -2.58 14.17 -4.71
C GLY A 148 -2.13 14.26 -6.17
N GLY A 149 -2.46 13.25 -6.96
CA GLY A 149 -2.02 13.06 -8.35
C GLY A 149 -0.57 12.58 -8.48
N TRP A 150 0.03 12.11 -7.39
CA TRP A 150 1.44 11.73 -7.34
C TRP A 150 1.77 10.59 -8.31
N ALA A 151 0.81 9.68 -8.53
CA ALA A 151 0.97 8.51 -9.38
C ALA A 151 1.07 8.85 -10.88
N LEU A 152 0.61 10.04 -11.31
CA LEU A 152 0.84 10.56 -12.67
C LEU A 152 2.30 10.95 -12.92
N HIS A 153 3.08 11.15 -11.85
CA HIS A 153 4.45 11.62 -11.89
C HIS A 153 5.45 10.58 -11.37
N LEU A 154 5.01 9.32 -11.25
CA LEU A 154 5.82 8.21 -10.79
C LEU A 154 7.12 8.04 -11.57
N ASP A 155 7.12 8.30 -12.87
CA ASP A 155 8.33 8.22 -13.71
C ASP A 155 9.42 9.24 -13.31
N ARG A 156 9.05 10.28 -12.56
CA ARG A 156 9.95 11.32 -12.02
C ARG A 156 10.32 11.09 -10.56
N LEU A 157 9.52 10.32 -9.84
CA LEU A 157 9.85 9.82 -8.51
C LEU A 157 10.79 8.64 -8.72
N ARG A 158 12.10 8.83 -8.47
CA ARG A 158 13.11 7.75 -8.59
C ARG A 158 12.61 6.48 -7.90
N PRO A 159 13.06 5.27 -8.32
CA PRO A 159 12.55 4.01 -7.80
C PRO A 159 13.13 3.78 -6.40
N VAL A 160 12.58 4.50 -5.43
CA VAL A 160 12.96 4.44 -4.02
C VAL A 160 12.53 3.08 -3.43
N LEU A 161 11.64 2.34 -4.13
CA LEU A 161 11.14 1.02 -3.75
C LEU A 161 11.84 -0.16 -4.47
N ALA A 162 12.89 0.10 -5.25
CA ALA A 162 13.63 -0.93 -6.01
C ALA A 162 14.93 -1.43 -5.34
N ILE A 163 15.11 -1.18 -4.04
CA ILE A 163 16.30 -1.62 -3.28
C ILE A 163 15.96 -2.84 -2.42
#